data_AF-A0A7V5G4X9-F1
#
_entry.id   AF-A0A7V5G4X9-F1
#
_cell.length_a   1.000
_cell.length_b   1.000
_cell.length_c   1.000
_cell.angle_alpha   90.00
_cell.angle_beta   90.00
_cell.angle_gamma   90.00
#
_symmetry.space_group_name_H-M   'P 1'
#
loop_
_entity.id
_entity.type
_entity.pdbx_description
1 polymer ?
#
loop_
_entity_poly.entity_id
_entity_poly.type
_entity_poly.pdbx_seq_one_letter_code
_entity_poly.pdbx_strand_id
1 'polypeptide(L)'
;MTLKKQSPILKLFEVITITTIITVVGYFVDNQDPLLIHYHFNFLILWLAIITLFYGLVMGMIMWLAFAIISVIFYRNDPLFTTVLLENLFFVFLYGLFFSNLHKELDKYKIKSNYLQLRLKELTNAFFTLKISHDKLESIYIMQPASIRFVISEILENSDHSTPKESAENTLKILQKFFGLSSASICRVKRGKIIKSYTSIGNMEDIPNRQDKLIRITTTEPSLRTMRSCIRKA
;
A
#
# COMPACT_ATOMS: atom_id res chain seq x y z
N MET A 1 8.65 17.29 -6.82
CA MET A 1 9.04 18.67 -6.44
C MET A 1 8.83 18.81 -4.94
N THR A 2 9.91 18.59 -4.19
CA THR A 2 9.90 18.43 -2.74
C THR A 2 9.79 19.80 -2.09
N LEU A 3 8.58 20.19 -1.66
CA LEU A 3 8.43 21.27 -0.70
C LEU A 3 9.02 20.78 0.63
N LYS A 4 10.33 20.99 0.75
CA LYS A 4 11.06 21.06 2.00
C LYS A 4 10.15 21.78 2.98
N LYS A 5 9.88 21.15 4.13
CA LYS A 5 9.17 21.73 5.28
C LYS A 5 9.81 23.08 5.60
N GLN A 6 9.36 24.14 4.94
CA GLN A 6 9.90 25.47 5.13
C GLN A 6 9.54 25.86 6.54
N SER A 7 10.55 26.12 7.35
CA SER A 7 10.35 26.60 8.71
C SER A 7 9.52 27.89 8.63
N PRO A 8 8.58 28.11 9.58
CA PRO A 8 7.79 29.33 9.61
C PRO A 8 8.68 30.59 9.65
N ILE A 9 9.87 30.45 10.21
CA ILE A 9 10.91 31.48 10.30
C ILE A 9 11.44 31.90 8.92
N LEU A 10 11.63 30.95 7.99
CA LEU A 10 12.13 31.27 6.65
C LEU A 10 11.11 32.09 5.85
N LYS A 11 9.83 31.70 5.94
CA LYS A 11 8.73 32.45 5.30
C LYS A 11 8.61 33.86 5.86
N LEU A 12 8.80 34.01 7.17
CA LEU A 12 8.76 35.31 7.82
C LEU A 12 9.91 36.21 7.35
N PHE A 13 11.13 35.66 7.23
CA PHE A 13 12.28 36.39 6.68
C PHE A 13 12.04 36.83 5.23
N GLU A 14 11.47 35.96 4.40
CA GLU A 14 11.14 36.25 3.00
C GLU A 14 10.10 37.38 2.88
N VAL A 15 9.02 37.33 3.68
CA VAL A 15 7.99 38.37 3.70
C VAL A 15 8.54 39.71 4.18
N ILE A 16 9.37 39.73 5.22
CA ILE A 16 10.04 40.97 5.67
C ILE A 16 10.93 41.52 4.57
N THR A 17 11.75 40.67 3.93
CA THR A 17 12.63 41.07 2.83
C THR A 17 11.84 41.70 1.68
N ILE A 18 10.73 41.06 1.27
CA ILE A 18 9.86 41.58 0.21
C ILE A 18 9.23 42.92 0.63
N THR A 19 8.77 43.04 1.87
CA THR A 19 8.20 44.30 2.40
C THR A 19 9.24 45.42 2.34
N THR A 20 10.47 45.16 2.79
CA THR A 20 11.57 46.13 2.74
C THR A 20 11.89 46.55 1.32
N ILE A 21 11.94 45.60 0.36
CA ILE A 21 12.17 45.91 -1.06
C ILE A 21 11.05 46.81 -1.59
N ILE A 22 9.79 46.50 -1.31
CA ILE A 22 8.65 47.31 -1.78
C ILE A 22 8.71 48.73 -1.22
N THR A 23 9.00 48.88 0.07
CA THR A 23 9.15 50.20 0.69
C THR A 23 10.33 50.99 0.12
N VAL A 24 11.47 50.35 -0.11
CA VAL A 24 12.65 51.00 -0.71
C VAL A 24 12.34 51.44 -2.15
N VAL A 25 11.68 50.60 -2.93
CA VAL A 25 11.24 50.96 -4.29
C VAL A 25 10.26 52.13 -4.25
N GLY A 26 9.30 52.13 -3.32
CA GLY A 26 8.36 53.24 -3.14
C GLY A 26 9.07 54.56 -2.81
N TYR A 27 10.06 54.51 -1.91
CA TYR A 27 10.89 55.67 -1.54
C TYR A 27 11.71 56.24 -2.71
N PHE A 28 12.16 55.39 -3.65
CA PHE A 28 12.86 55.85 -4.86
C PHE A 28 11.93 56.51 -5.88
N VAL A 29 10.65 56.13 -5.92
CA VAL A 29 9.67 56.70 -6.87
C VAL A 29 9.16 58.04 -6.38
N ASP A 30 8.81 58.14 -5.09
CA ASP A 30 8.41 59.39 -4.48
C ASP A 30 8.97 59.50 -3.05
N ASN A 31 9.83 60.48 -2.84
CA ASN A 31 10.51 60.71 -1.57
C ASN A 31 9.55 61.26 -0.49
N GLN A 32 8.40 61.80 -0.88
CA GLN A 32 7.34 62.25 0.02
C GLN A 32 6.21 61.22 0.16
N ASP A 33 6.22 60.17 -0.67
CA ASP A 33 5.18 59.15 -0.68
C ASP A 33 5.71 57.70 -0.81
N PRO A 34 6.47 57.19 0.18
CA PRO A 34 7.07 55.85 0.11
C PRO A 34 6.06 54.70 0.02
N LEU A 35 4.79 54.93 0.37
CA LEU A 35 3.70 53.96 0.22
C LEU A 35 2.75 54.29 -0.94
N LEU A 36 3.02 55.34 -1.72
CA LEU A 36 2.21 55.82 -2.85
C LEU A 36 0.72 55.99 -2.50
N ILE A 37 0.42 56.42 -1.27
CA ILE A 37 -0.95 56.48 -0.74
C ILE A 37 -1.78 57.57 -1.45
N HIS A 38 -1.15 58.66 -1.90
CA HIS A 38 -1.82 59.76 -2.58
C HIS A 38 -2.16 59.49 -4.06
N TYR A 39 -1.73 58.36 -4.62
CA TYR A 39 -2.14 57.96 -5.96
C TYR A 39 -3.55 57.34 -5.96
N HIS A 40 -4.32 57.57 -7.02
CA HIS A 40 -5.67 57.00 -7.20
C HIS A 40 -5.71 55.46 -7.10
N PHE A 41 -4.58 54.78 -7.29
CA PHE A 41 -4.47 53.33 -7.19
C PHE A 41 -3.48 52.94 -6.10
N ASN A 42 -4.00 52.27 -5.06
CA ASN A 42 -3.20 51.81 -3.93
C ASN A 42 -2.50 50.49 -4.27
N PHE A 43 -1.23 50.57 -4.68
CA PHE A 43 -0.41 49.41 -5.01
C PHE A 43 -0.17 48.45 -3.83
N LEU A 44 -0.35 48.90 -2.58
CA LEU A 44 -0.21 48.05 -1.40
C LEU A 44 -1.23 46.91 -1.42
N ILE A 45 -2.44 47.17 -1.91
CA ILE A 45 -3.51 46.17 -1.94
C ILE A 45 -3.13 44.99 -2.83
N LEU A 46 -2.43 45.25 -3.94
CA LEU A 46 -1.94 44.23 -4.85
C LEU A 46 -0.89 43.36 -4.19
N TRP A 47 0.08 43.98 -3.51
CA TRP A 47 1.13 43.26 -2.80
C TRP A 47 0.59 42.45 -1.61
N LEU A 48 -0.34 43.02 -0.86
CA LEU A 48 -1.09 42.33 0.20
C LEU A 48 -1.86 41.14 -0.37
N ALA A 49 -2.51 41.29 -1.52
CA ALA A 49 -3.23 40.20 -2.18
C ALA A 49 -2.30 39.04 -2.54
N ILE A 50 -1.17 39.33 -3.20
CA ILE A 50 -0.18 38.32 -3.56
C ILE A 50 0.35 37.60 -2.32
N ILE A 51 0.80 38.32 -1.29
CA ILE A 51 1.40 37.66 -0.13
C ILE A 51 0.36 36.87 0.66
N THR A 52 -0.83 37.43 0.85
CA THR A 52 -1.91 36.75 1.60
C THR A 52 -2.39 35.49 0.89
N LEU A 53 -2.50 35.53 -0.44
CA LEU A 53 -3.00 34.39 -1.22
C LEU A 53 -1.95 33.28 -1.41
N PHE A 54 -0.65 33.61 -1.42
CA PHE A 54 0.41 32.60 -1.58
C PHE A 54 0.92 32.05 -0.25
N TYR A 55 1.09 32.91 0.77
CA TYR A 55 1.68 32.52 2.05
C TYR A 55 0.65 32.35 3.17
N GLY A 56 -0.59 32.81 2.95
CA GLY A 56 -1.72 32.68 3.87
C GLY A 56 -1.98 33.93 4.72
N LEU A 57 -3.10 33.89 5.46
CA LEU A 57 -3.59 35.03 6.26
C LEU A 57 -2.57 35.54 7.28
N VAL A 58 -1.88 34.65 7.99
CA VAL A 58 -0.92 35.03 9.04
C VAL A 58 0.22 35.87 8.47
N MET A 59 0.74 35.49 7.30
CA MET A 59 1.83 36.21 6.65
C MET A 59 1.36 37.54 6.05
N GLY A 60 0.13 37.57 5.49
CA GLY A 60 -0.52 38.82 5.08
C GLY A 60 -0.70 39.81 6.24
N MET A 61 -1.09 39.33 7.42
CA MET A 61 -1.21 40.16 8.61
C MET A 61 0.14 40.71 9.08
N ILE A 62 1.21 39.90 9.07
CA ILE A 62 2.57 40.36 9.41
C ILE A 62 3.02 41.48 8.46
N MET A 63 2.77 41.30 7.16
CA MET A 63 3.09 42.33 6.16
C MET A 63 2.29 43.61 6.38
N TRP A 64 0.99 43.51 6.62
CA TRP A 64 0.15 44.65 6.94
C TRP A 64 0.64 45.39 8.19
N LEU A 65 1.07 44.66 9.22
CA LEU A 65 1.59 45.24 10.46
C LEU A 65 2.92 45.96 10.23
N ALA A 66 3.80 45.40 9.39
CA ALA A 66 5.03 46.05 8.97
C ALA A 66 4.75 47.35 8.20
N PHE A 67 3.80 47.33 7.26
CA PHE A 67 3.36 48.55 6.58
C PHE A 67 2.73 49.56 7.53
N ALA A 68 1.91 49.13 8.49
CA ALA A 68 1.32 50.01 9.50
C ALA A 68 2.40 50.76 10.30
N ILE A 69 3.47 50.07 10.71
CA ILE A 69 4.60 50.69 11.43
C ILE A 69 5.32 51.72 10.56
N ILE A 70 5.62 51.38 9.30
CA ILE A 70 6.30 52.28 8.36
C ILE A 70 5.42 53.51 8.10
N SER A 71 4.12 53.32 7.91
CA SER A 71 3.19 54.41 7.68
C SER A 71 3.04 55.34 8.88
N VAL A 72 3.06 54.83 10.12
CA VAL A 72 3.03 55.67 11.34
C VAL A 72 4.29 56.55 11.46
N ILE A 73 5.44 56.06 10.99
CA ILE A 73 6.69 56.83 11.00
C ILE A 73 6.64 57.97 9.98
N PHE A 74 6.06 57.72 8.80
CA PHE A 74 6.13 58.65 7.67
C PHE A 74 4.93 59.61 7.55
N TYR A 75 3.73 59.15 7.91
CA TYR A 75 2.45 59.84 7.67
C TYR A 75 1.71 60.23 8.96
N ARG A 76 2.46 60.51 10.04
CA ARG A 76 1.92 60.73 11.39
C ARG A 76 0.85 61.84 11.48
N ASN A 77 0.84 62.78 10.54
CA ASN A 77 -0.03 63.96 10.56
C ASN A 77 -1.21 63.89 9.58
N ASP A 78 -1.33 62.83 8.77
CA ASP A 78 -2.36 62.76 7.73
C ASP A 78 -3.59 61.95 8.18
N PRO A 79 -4.81 62.53 8.14
CA PRO A 79 -6.02 61.83 8.56
C PRO A 79 -6.43 60.69 7.60
N LEU A 80 -6.02 60.78 6.32
CA LEU A 80 -6.29 59.77 5.28
C LEU A 80 -5.60 58.43 5.55
N PHE A 81 -4.56 58.41 6.38
CA PHE A 81 -3.85 57.17 6.71
C PHE A 81 -4.76 56.14 7.39
N THR A 82 -5.62 56.59 8.31
CA THR A 82 -6.47 55.69 9.11
C THR A 82 -7.50 54.94 8.25
N THR A 83 -8.06 55.60 7.23
CA THR A 83 -9.03 55.00 6.31
C THR A 83 -8.35 53.98 5.41
N VAL A 84 -7.18 54.33 4.83
CA VAL A 84 -6.43 53.43 3.94
C VAL A 84 -5.91 52.20 4.67
N LEU A 85 -5.45 52.35 5.92
CA LEU A 85 -4.99 51.21 6.72
C LEU A 85 -6.14 50.23 7.02
N LEU A 86 -7.33 50.76 7.30
CA LEU A 86 -8.51 49.95 7.58
C LEU A 86 -9.02 49.24 6.33
N GLU A 87 -9.03 49.92 5.18
CA GLU A 87 -9.32 49.31 3.88
C GLU A 87 -8.36 48.15 3.58
N ASN A 88 -7.05 48.39 3.70
CA ASN A 88 -6.03 47.37 3.49
C ASN A 88 -6.23 46.17 4.43
N LEU A 89 -6.59 46.41 5.70
CA LEU A 89 -6.88 45.34 6.66
C LEU A 89 -8.07 44.49 6.22
N PHE A 90 -9.16 45.14 5.79
CA PHE A 90 -10.35 44.45 5.30
C PHE A 90 -10.02 43.55 4.10
N PHE A 91 -9.21 44.05 3.16
CA PHE A 91 -8.76 43.26 2.02
C PHE A 91 -7.87 42.08 2.41
N VAL A 92 -6.96 42.23 3.39
CA VAL A 92 -6.15 41.09 3.90
C VAL A 92 -7.05 39.99 4.47
N PHE A 93 -8.07 40.35 5.23
CA PHE A 93 -9.04 39.36 5.72
C PHE A 93 -9.81 38.69 4.58
N LEU A 94 -10.25 39.47 3.60
CA LEU A 94 -10.94 38.95 2.42
C LEU A 94 -10.07 37.94 1.67
N TYR A 95 -8.84 38.32 1.31
CA TYR A 95 -7.89 37.44 0.63
C TYR A 95 -7.54 36.21 1.46
N GLY A 96 -7.41 36.35 2.79
CA GLY A 96 -7.17 35.23 3.69
C GLY A 96 -8.33 34.24 3.76
N LEU A 97 -9.58 34.73 3.67
CA LEU A 97 -10.76 33.87 3.57
C LEU A 97 -10.75 33.07 2.27
N PHE A 98 -10.45 33.72 1.14
CA PHE A 98 -10.30 33.06 -0.15
C PHE A 98 -9.19 32.01 -0.13
N PHE A 99 -8.02 32.34 0.43
CA PHE A 99 -6.93 31.39 0.61
C PHE A 99 -7.38 30.15 1.40
N SER A 100 -8.05 30.36 2.53
CA SER A 100 -8.56 29.26 3.36
C SER A 100 -9.54 28.37 2.61
N ASN A 101 -10.45 28.97 1.84
CA ASN A 101 -11.41 28.21 1.04
C ASN A 101 -10.75 27.42 -0.09
N LEU A 102 -9.83 28.05 -0.83
CA LEU A 102 -9.06 27.40 -1.88
C LEU A 102 -8.23 26.24 -1.32
N HIS A 103 -7.57 26.42 -0.18
CA HIS A 103 -6.76 25.37 0.43
C HIS A 103 -7.62 24.18 0.87
N LYS A 104 -8.78 24.44 1.48
CA LYS A 104 -9.75 23.39 1.84
C LYS A 104 -10.23 22.62 0.62
N GLU A 105 -10.51 23.29 -0.49
CA GLU A 105 -10.89 22.60 -1.73
C GLU A 105 -9.73 21.77 -2.29
N LEU A 106 -8.52 22.32 -2.33
CA LEU A 106 -7.33 21.59 -2.76
C LEU A 106 -7.09 20.32 -1.91
N ASP A 107 -7.26 20.41 -0.59
CA ASP A 107 -7.14 19.27 0.30
C ASP A 107 -8.20 18.20 0.03
N LYS A 108 -9.47 18.61 -0.19
CA LYS A 108 -10.54 17.68 -0.59
C LYS A 108 -10.21 16.97 -1.90
N TYR A 109 -9.74 17.70 -2.91
CA TYR A 109 -9.35 17.11 -4.20
C TYR A 109 -8.19 16.13 -4.04
N LYS A 110 -7.19 16.46 -3.22
CA LYS A 110 -6.05 15.59 -2.94
C LYS A 110 -6.47 14.30 -2.24
N ILE A 111 -7.34 14.38 -1.23
CA ILE A 111 -7.89 13.23 -0.53
C ILE A 111 -8.69 12.35 -1.49
N LYS A 112 -9.57 12.95 -2.29
CA LYS A 112 -10.38 12.24 -3.29
C LYS A 112 -9.51 11.53 -4.33
N SER A 113 -8.48 12.21 -4.82
CA SER A 113 -7.54 11.63 -5.79
C SER A 113 -6.79 10.43 -5.20
N ASN A 114 -6.29 10.55 -3.96
CA ASN A 114 -5.58 9.47 -3.30
C ASN A 114 -6.50 8.26 -3.04
N TYR A 115 -7.72 8.51 -2.57
CA TYR A 115 -8.73 7.46 -2.38
C TYR A 115 -9.04 6.72 -3.69
N LEU A 116 -9.18 7.46 -4.80
CA LEU A 116 -9.43 6.86 -6.11
C LEU A 116 -8.27 5.98 -6.58
N GLN A 117 -7.03 6.43 -6.38
CA GLN A 117 -5.83 5.64 -6.69
C GLN A 117 -5.76 4.36 -5.86
N LEU A 118 -6.06 4.44 -4.56
CA LEU A 118 -6.10 3.28 -3.67
C LEU A 118 -7.14 2.26 -4.15
N ARG A 119 -8.36 2.73 -4.43
CA ARG A 119 -9.47 1.87 -4.88
C ARG A 119 -9.18 1.22 -6.25
N LEU A 120 -8.54 1.95 -7.16
CA LEU A 120 -8.12 1.41 -8.45
C LEU A 120 -7.06 0.31 -8.27
N LYS A 121 -6.11 0.50 -7.34
CA LYS A 121 -5.10 -0.51 -7.01
C LYS A 121 -5.73 -1.78 -6.42
N GLU A 122 -6.68 -1.63 -5.50
CA GLU A 122 -7.42 -2.75 -4.93
C GLU A 122 -8.19 -3.54 -6.00
N LEU A 123 -8.91 -2.83 -6.86
CA LEU A 123 -9.65 -3.43 -7.98
C LEU A 123 -8.71 -4.20 -8.92
N THR A 124 -7.59 -3.58 -9.28
CA THR A 124 -6.57 -4.17 -10.16
C THR A 124 -6.00 -5.45 -9.56
N ASN A 125 -5.67 -5.44 -8.27
CA ASN A 125 -5.16 -6.63 -7.57
C ASN A 125 -6.20 -7.76 -7.53
N ALA A 126 -7.48 -7.43 -7.29
CA ALA A 126 -8.56 -8.40 -7.31
C ALA A 126 -8.72 -9.04 -8.70
N PHE A 127 -8.70 -8.22 -9.77
CA PHE A 127 -8.76 -8.72 -11.15
C PHE A 127 -7.58 -9.60 -11.51
N PHE A 128 -6.35 -9.21 -11.17
CA PHE A 128 -5.16 -10.04 -11.43
C PHE A 128 -5.22 -11.38 -10.69
N THR A 129 -5.64 -11.36 -9.42
CA THR A 129 -5.79 -12.58 -8.63
C THR A 129 -6.83 -13.51 -9.26
N LEU A 130 -7.97 -12.96 -9.66
CA LEU A 130 -9.03 -13.71 -10.33
C LEU A 130 -8.54 -14.32 -11.65
N LYS A 131 -7.85 -13.52 -12.47
CA LYS A 131 -7.28 -13.97 -13.74
C LYS A 131 -6.29 -15.12 -13.53
N ILE A 132 -5.35 -14.97 -12.60
CA ILE A 132 -4.36 -16.01 -12.28
C ILE A 132 -5.05 -17.29 -11.78
N SER A 133 -6.11 -17.17 -10.99
CA SER A 133 -6.90 -18.32 -10.54
C SER A 133 -7.55 -19.05 -11.71
N HIS A 134 -8.08 -18.31 -12.69
CA HIS A 134 -8.68 -18.89 -13.90
C HIS A 134 -7.64 -19.57 -14.77
N ASP A 135 -6.52 -18.89 -15.04
CA ASP A 135 -5.41 -19.42 -15.84
C ASP A 135 -4.86 -20.72 -15.22
N LYS A 136 -4.79 -20.80 -13.89
CA LYS A 136 -4.44 -22.04 -13.18
C LYS A 136 -5.48 -23.14 -13.37
N LEU A 137 -6.77 -22.80 -13.31
CA LEU A 137 -7.85 -23.77 -13.50
C LEU A 137 -7.84 -24.34 -14.93
N GLU A 138 -7.64 -23.45 -15.91
CA GLU A 138 -7.49 -23.81 -17.32
C GLU A 138 -6.24 -24.67 -17.56
N SER A 139 -5.10 -24.29 -16.97
CA SER A 139 -3.87 -25.08 -17.05
C SER A 139 -4.04 -26.48 -16.44
N ILE A 140 -4.71 -26.62 -15.29
CA ILE A 140 -5.01 -27.92 -14.70
C ILE A 140 -5.92 -28.74 -15.62
N TYR A 141 -6.93 -28.11 -16.23
CA TYR A 141 -7.85 -28.76 -17.16
C TYR A 141 -7.15 -29.28 -18.42
N ILE A 142 -6.21 -28.51 -18.99
CA ILE A 142 -5.48 -28.88 -20.22
C ILE A 142 -4.36 -29.91 -19.93
N MET A 143 -3.67 -29.80 -18.78
CA MET A 143 -2.49 -30.63 -18.49
C MET A 143 -2.80 -32.01 -17.91
N GLN A 144 -3.96 -32.22 -17.26
CA GLN A 144 -4.34 -33.54 -16.75
C GLN A 144 -5.86 -33.81 -16.93
N PRO A 145 -6.28 -34.39 -18.07
CA PRO A 145 -7.64 -34.94 -18.19
C PRO A 145 -7.86 -36.19 -17.33
N ALA A 146 -6.79 -36.78 -16.76
CA ALA A 146 -6.89 -37.91 -15.85
C ALA A 146 -7.36 -37.42 -14.47
N SER A 147 -8.68 -37.31 -14.32
CA SER A 147 -9.29 -37.07 -13.02
C SER A 147 -8.75 -38.07 -11.99
N ILE A 148 -8.63 -37.65 -10.72
CA ILE A 148 -8.36 -38.55 -9.59
C ILE A 148 -9.28 -39.79 -9.64
N ARG A 149 -10.50 -39.63 -10.19
CA ARG A 149 -11.43 -40.71 -10.46
C ARG A 149 -10.89 -41.76 -11.43
N PHE A 150 -10.18 -41.39 -12.50
CA PHE A 150 -9.51 -42.35 -13.39
C PHE A 150 -8.43 -43.14 -12.66
N VAL A 151 -7.60 -42.46 -11.87
CA VAL A 151 -6.54 -43.11 -11.07
C VAL A 151 -7.14 -44.07 -10.02
N ILE A 152 -8.23 -43.66 -9.36
CA ILE A 152 -8.94 -44.50 -8.39
C ILE A 152 -9.61 -45.69 -9.07
N SER A 153 -10.23 -45.49 -10.24
CA SER A 153 -10.82 -46.58 -11.03
C SER A 153 -9.75 -47.58 -11.48
N GLU A 154 -8.60 -47.12 -11.96
CA GLU A 154 -7.48 -47.98 -12.36
C GLU A 154 -6.89 -48.76 -11.16
N ILE A 155 -6.86 -48.17 -9.96
CA ILE A 155 -6.45 -48.88 -8.73
C ILE A 155 -7.48 -49.92 -8.32
N LEU A 156 -8.78 -49.58 -8.35
CA LEU A 156 -9.86 -50.49 -7.96
C LEU A 156 -9.95 -51.69 -8.90
N GLU A 157 -9.91 -51.46 -10.21
CA GLU A 157 -10.02 -52.51 -11.23
C GLU A 157 -8.84 -53.49 -11.19
N ASN A 158 -7.63 -52.99 -10.92
CA ASN A 158 -6.44 -53.85 -10.77
C ASN A 158 -6.33 -54.53 -9.38
N SER A 159 -7.20 -54.16 -8.43
CA SER A 159 -7.18 -54.73 -7.07
C SER A 159 -8.03 -55.99 -6.90
N ASP A 160 -8.98 -56.26 -7.80
CA ASP A 160 -9.99 -57.33 -7.67
C ASP A 160 -9.51 -58.73 -8.11
N HIS A 161 -8.38 -58.85 -8.83
CA HIS A 161 -7.97 -60.11 -9.46
C HIS A 161 -6.66 -60.74 -8.97
N SER A 162 -5.96 -60.12 -8.00
CA SER A 162 -4.57 -60.50 -7.68
C SER A 162 -4.37 -60.82 -6.21
N THR A 163 -3.48 -61.77 -5.92
CA THR A 163 -3.03 -62.06 -4.55
C THR A 163 -2.62 -60.77 -3.81
N PRO A 164 -2.78 -60.67 -2.48
CA PRO A 164 -2.59 -59.42 -1.72
C PRO A 164 -1.17 -58.80 -1.80
N LYS A 165 -0.20 -59.50 -2.39
CA LYS A 165 1.14 -58.97 -2.71
C LYS A 165 1.16 -58.18 -4.02
N GLU A 166 0.55 -58.72 -5.05
CA GLU A 166 0.60 -58.22 -6.43
C GLU A 166 -0.34 -57.01 -6.60
N SER A 167 -1.48 -57.02 -5.92
CA SER A 167 -2.38 -55.85 -5.82
C SER A 167 -1.70 -54.65 -5.14
N ALA A 168 -0.88 -54.91 -4.11
CA ALA A 168 -0.09 -53.86 -3.45
C ALA A 168 0.98 -53.29 -4.39
N GLU A 169 1.63 -54.12 -5.20
CA GLU A 169 2.65 -53.71 -6.16
C GLU A 169 2.08 -52.89 -7.32
N ASN A 170 0.96 -53.33 -7.91
CA ASN A 170 0.27 -52.57 -8.96
C ASN A 170 -0.26 -51.22 -8.46
N THR A 171 -0.86 -51.19 -7.27
CA THR A 171 -1.32 -49.94 -6.65
C THR A 171 -0.16 -48.97 -6.43
N LEU A 172 0.99 -49.48 -5.97
CA LEU A 172 2.18 -48.66 -5.72
C LEU A 172 2.80 -48.13 -7.02
N LYS A 173 2.78 -48.93 -8.10
CA LYS A 173 3.26 -48.56 -9.44
C LYS A 173 2.40 -47.47 -10.08
N ILE A 174 1.08 -47.57 -9.93
CA ILE A 174 0.14 -46.52 -10.36
C ILE A 174 0.40 -45.24 -9.56
N LEU A 175 0.54 -45.34 -8.24
CA LEU A 175 0.80 -44.19 -7.38
C LEU A 175 2.16 -43.52 -7.71
N GLN A 176 3.19 -44.30 -8.03
CA GLN A 176 4.48 -43.79 -8.48
C GLN A 176 4.36 -42.99 -9.79
N LYS A 177 3.61 -43.52 -10.77
CA LYS A 177 3.41 -42.89 -12.08
C LYS A 177 2.64 -41.57 -11.99
N PHE A 178 1.64 -41.48 -11.12
CA PHE A 178 0.79 -40.29 -11.02
C PHE A 178 1.28 -39.24 -10.02
N PHE A 179 1.94 -39.65 -8.92
CA PHE A 179 2.38 -38.74 -7.86
C PHE A 179 3.89 -38.50 -7.81
N GLY A 180 4.67 -39.12 -8.71
CA GLY A 180 6.13 -38.95 -8.75
C GLY A 180 6.82 -39.42 -7.48
N LEU A 181 6.38 -40.54 -6.91
CA LEU A 181 6.91 -41.06 -5.64
C LEU A 181 8.29 -41.70 -5.84
N SER A 182 9.31 -41.19 -5.15
CA SER A 182 10.67 -41.75 -5.22
C SER A 182 10.89 -42.98 -4.34
N SER A 183 10.21 -43.09 -3.19
CA SER A 183 10.34 -44.24 -2.28
C SER A 183 9.05 -44.51 -1.49
N ALA A 184 8.54 -45.75 -1.50
CA ALA A 184 7.37 -46.16 -0.71
C ALA A 184 7.32 -47.69 -0.51
N SER A 185 6.82 -48.16 0.65
CA SER A 185 6.68 -49.59 0.98
C SER A 185 5.33 -49.88 1.63
N ILE A 186 4.68 -50.98 1.23
CA ILE A 186 3.38 -51.42 1.78
C ILE A 186 3.60 -52.63 2.69
N CYS A 187 3.23 -52.50 3.97
CA CYS A 187 3.49 -53.53 4.99
C CYS A 187 2.20 -54.03 5.65
N ARG A 188 2.14 -55.34 6.00
CA ARG A 188 1.04 -55.89 6.80
C ARG A 188 1.29 -55.73 8.29
N VAL A 189 0.33 -55.18 9.01
CA VAL A 189 0.33 -55.11 10.48
C VAL A 189 -0.68 -56.11 11.05
N LYS A 190 -0.24 -57.04 11.91
CA LYS A 190 -1.11 -57.95 12.67
C LYS A 190 -0.72 -57.87 14.15
N ARG A 191 -1.67 -57.56 15.04
CA ARG A 191 -1.48 -57.45 16.50
C ARG A 191 -0.27 -56.57 16.92
N GLY A 192 -0.17 -55.35 16.41
CA GLY A 192 0.86 -54.40 16.83
C GLY A 192 2.31 -54.77 16.43
N LYS A 193 2.50 -55.83 15.64
CA LYS A 193 3.79 -56.20 15.04
C LYS A 193 3.65 -56.17 13.52
N ILE A 194 4.64 -55.57 12.86
CA ILE A 194 4.81 -55.58 11.39
C ILE A 194 5.40 -56.94 11.05
N ILE A 195 4.68 -57.77 10.28
CA ILE A 195 5.05 -59.19 10.10
C ILE A 195 5.62 -59.47 8.71
N LYS A 196 5.31 -58.65 7.70
CA LYS A 196 5.90 -58.77 6.35
C LYS A 196 5.69 -57.49 5.54
N SER A 197 6.75 -57.01 4.88
CA SER A 197 6.63 -56.10 3.75
C SER A 197 6.07 -56.88 2.56
N TYR A 198 5.06 -56.34 1.88
CA TYR A 198 4.48 -56.97 0.71
C TYR A 198 5.17 -56.53 -0.57
N THR A 199 5.62 -55.28 -0.64
CA THR A 199 6.43 -54.74 -1.75
C THR A 199 7.07 -53.42 -1.32
N SER A 200 8.26 -53.14 -1.85
CA SER A 200 9.02 -51.90 -1.64
C SER A 200 9.43 -51.37 -3.01
N ILE A 201 9.16 -50.10 -3.28
CA ILE A 201 9.65 -49.38 -4.47
C ILE A 201 10.60 -48.28 -3.99
N GLY A 202 11.79 -48.26 -4.59
CA GLY A 202 12.91 -47.41 -4.17
C GLY A 202 13.77 -48.08 -3.09
N ASN A 203 14.94 -47.48 -2.80
CA ASN A 203 15.94 -48.01 -1.85
C ASN A 203 15.46 -47.82 -0.39
N MET A 204 14.41 -48.54 -0.01
CA MET A 204 13.95 -48.68 1.37
C MET A 204 14.28 -50.09 1.86
N GLU A 205 15.01 -50.17 2.97
CA GLU A 205 15.30 -51.40 3.70
C GLU A 205 14.02 -52.17 4.01
N ASP A 206 14.08 -53.50 3.85
CA ASP A 206 12.97 -54.46 3.93
C ASP A 206 12.20 -54.47 5.27
N ILE A 207 12.72 -53.76 6.28
CA ILE A 207 12.14 -53.64 7.62
C ILE A 207 12.29 -52.19 8.08
N PRO A 208 11.21 -51.38 8.11
CA PRO A 208 11.31 -50.00 8.54
C PRO A 208 11.72 -49.91 10.02
N ASN A 209 12.73 -49.10 10.31
CA ASN A 209 13.31 -48.93 11.64
C ASN A 209 12.23 -48.54 12.69
N ARG A 210 12.15 -49.32 13.78
CA ARG A 210 11.19 -49.17 14.90
C ARG A 210 11.24 -47.81 15.63
N GLN A 211 12.28 -46.99 15.40
CA GLN A 211 12.47 -45.72 16.09
C GLN A 211 11.80 -44.51 15.40
N ASP A 212 11.20 -44.69 14.22
CA ASP A 212 10.49 -43.58 13.57
C ASP A 212 9.15 -43.30 14.29
N LYS A 213 8.99 -42.07 14.80
CA LYS A 213 7.86 -41.62 15.63
C LYS A 213 6.52 -41.83 14.92
N LEU A 214 6.52 -41.78 13.58
CA LEU A 214 5.34 -41.99 12.73
C LEU A 214 4.86 -43.46 12.72
N ILE A 215 5.76 -44.43 12.84
CA ILE A 215 5.42 -45.87 12.86
C ILE A 215 4.81 -46.26 14.21
N ARG A 216 5.26 -45.62 15.29
CA ARG A 216 4.73 -45.85 16.63
C ARG A 216 3.28 -45.35 16.76
N ILE A 217 2.94 -44.26 16.09
CA ILE A 217 1.58 -43.69 16.13
C ILE A 217 0.60 -44.57 15.33
N THR A 218 0.97 -45.03 14.13
CA THR A 218 0.11 -45.88 13.29
C THR A 218 -0.12 -47.28 13.85
N THR A 219 0.71 -47.72 14.80
CA THR A 219 0.57 -49.04 15.46
C THR A 219 -0.32 -48.98 16.71
N THR A 220 -0.51 -47.80 17.31
CA THR A 220 -1.16 -47.65 18.63
C THR A 220 -2.64 -47.26 18.52
N GLU A 221 -3.08 -46.63 17.43
CA GLU A 221 -4.47 -46.20 17.24
C GLU A 221 -5.24 -47.06 16.21
N PRO A 222 -6.31 -47.77 16.60
CA PRO A 222 -7.09 -48.60 15.69
C PRO A 222 -7.95 -47.79 14.69
N SER A 223 -8.18 -46.50 14.95
CA SER A 223 -8.96 -45.58 14.10
C SER A 223 -8.24 -45.10 12.83
N LEU A 224 -6.93 -45.37 12.72
CA LEU A 224 -6.08 -44.94 11.59
C LEU A 224 -5.73 -46.07 10.60
N ARG A 225 -6.43 -47.21 10.67
CA ARG A 225 -6.17 -48.38 9.79
C ARG A 225 -6.51 -48.16 8.31
N THR A 226 -7.25 -47.12 7.99
CA THR A 226 -7.54 -46.73 6.61
C THR A 226 -6.42 -45.83 6.08
N MET A 227 -5.44 -46.49 5.46
CA MET A 227 -4.60 -45.97 4.36
C MET A 227 -3.94 -44.60 4.61
N ARG A 228 -2.85 -44.56 5.37
CA ARG A 228 -1.86 -43.47 5.27
C ARG A 228 -0.51 -44.03 4.87
N SER A 229 -0.15 -43.85 3.60
CA SER A 229 1.18 -44.13 3.07
C SER A 229 2.19 -43.13 3.66
N CYS A 230 3.33 -43.65 4.13
CA CYS A 230 4.43 -42.83 4.61
C CYS A 230 5.18 -42.27 3.39
N ILE A 231 4.86 -41.04 2.99
CA ILE A 231 5.52 -40.35 1.87
C ILE A 231 6.70 -39.57 2.46
N ARG A 232 7.93 -40.08 2.28
CA ARG A 232 9.16 -39.33 2.57
C ARG A 232 9.55 -38.59 1.28
N LYS A 233 9.33 -37.27 1.23
CA LYS A 233 9.87 -36.41 0.17
C LYS A 233 11.35 -36.15 0.45
N ALA A 234 12.19 -36.45 -0.54
CA ALA A 234 13.47 -35.78 -0.75
C ALA A 234 13.25 -34.76 -1.87
#